data_AF-A0A7Y1TKT4-F1
#
_entry.id   AF-A0A7Y1TKT4-F1
#
_cell.length_a   1.000
_cell.length_b   1.000
_cell.length_c   1.000
_cell.angle_alpha   90.00
_cell.angle_beta   90.00
_cell.angle_gamma   90.00
#
_symmetry.space_group_name_H-M   'P 1'
#
loop_
_entity.id
_entity.type
_entity.pdbx_description
1 polymer ?
#
loop_
_entity_poly.entity_id
_entity_poly.type
_entity_poly.pdbx_seq_one_letter_code
_entity_poly.pdbx_strand_id
1 'polypeptide(L)'
;MLFTDIIGQETAKKQLIKGVENNRIPHAQLLVSPKGSGALPLAIAYAQYILCQNTDGENITGDQSCNLKFDKLAHPDMHFVFPVAVNANVKKHPVSDLFLNEWRDFVKINPYGDLFDWYKKIGIEKKQGQIGVDEAENIVRKLLL
;
A
#
# COMPACT_ATOMS: atom_id res chain seq x y z
N MET A 1 7.16 7.53 2.12
CA MET A 1 8.08 6.66 1.33
C MET A 1 8.25 7.32 -0.02
N LEU A 2 9.45 7.77 -0.37
CA LEU A 2 9.68 8.56 -1.58
C LEU A 2 10.20 7.68 -2.72
N PHE A 3 10.03 8.11 -3.98
CA PHE A 3 10.63 7.43 -5.13
C PHE A 3 12.16 7.30 -5.01
N THR A 4 12.82 8.25 -4.37
CA THR A 4 14.26 8.25 -4.07
C THR A 4 14.68 7.18 -3.07
N ASP A 5 13.80 6.80 -2.14
CA ASP A 5 14.11 5.77 -1.13
C ASP A 5 14.01 4.34 -1.68
N ILE A 6 13.36 4.17 -2.85
CA ILE A 6 13.12 2.85 -3.44
C ILE A 6 14.34 2.41 -4.23
N ILE A 7 14.87 1.24 -3.88
CA ILE A 7 16.06 0.68 -4.52
C ILE A 7 15.70 0.16 -5.93
N GLY A 8 16.34 0.73 -6.96
CA GLY A 8 16.16 0.33 -8.35
C GLY A 8 14.78 0.70 -8.92
N GLN A 9 14.25 -0.14 -9.81
CA GLN A 9 12.95 0.07 -10.49
C GLN A 9 12.87 1.34 -11.36
N GLU A 10 14.01 1.86 -11.82
CA GLU A 10 14.09 3.14 -12.55
C GLU A 10 13.19 3.22 -13.78
N THR A 11 13.12 2.15 -14.58
CA THR A 11 12.23 2.09 -15.74
C THR A 11 10.76 2.18 -15.34
N ALA A 12 10.36 1.47 -14.28
CA ALA A 12 8.99 1.47 -13.79
C ALA A 12 8.61 2.83 -13.19
N LYS A 13 9.49 3.42 -12.35
CA LYS A 13 9.31 4.78 -11.81
C LYS A 13 9.07 5.80 -12.92
N LYS A 14 9.94 5.81 -13.94
CA LYS A 14 9.81 6.73 -15.09
C LYS A 14 8.51 6.54 -15.85
N GLN A 15 8.07 5.31 -16.07
CA GLN A 15 6.80 5.02 -16.75
C GLN A 15 5.60 5.53 -15.94
N LEU A 16 5.60 5.28 -14.63
CA LEU A 16 4.54 5.70 -13.72
C LEU A 16 4.45 7.23 -13.63
N ILE A 17 5.58 7.91 -13.40
CA ILE A 17 5.67 9.38 -13.34
C ILE A 17 5.17 10.00 -14.65
N LYS A 18 5.67 9.51 -15.79
CA LYS A 18 5.25 10.00 -17.12
C LYS A 18 3.75 9.80 -17.36
N GLY A 19 3.16 8.71 -16.85
CA GLY A 19 1.71 8.49 -16.94
C GLY A 19 0.91 9.59 -16.23
N VAL A 20 1.35 9.97 -15.03
CA VAL A 20 0.71 11.03 -14.23
C VAL A 20 0.90 12.40 -14.88
N GLU A 21 2.12 12.74 -15.30
CA GLU A 21 2.42 14.03 -15.98
C GLU A 21 1.60 14.22 -17.26
N ASN A 22 1.33 13.15 -18.00
CA ASN A 22 0.50 13.18 -19.19
C ASN A 22 -1.01 13.08 -18.91
N ASN A 23 -1.43 13.11 -17.65
CA ASN A 23 -2.83 12.90 -17.22
C ASN A 23 -3.44 11.60 -17.77
N ARG A 24 -2.63 10.53 -17.86
CA ARG A 24 -3.01 9.21 -18.39
C ARG A 24 -2.74 8.14 -17.34
N ILE A 25 -3.63 8.05 -16.35
CA ILE A 25 -3.56 7.06 -15.28
C ILE A 25 -4.60 5.96 -15.55
N PRO A 26 -4.17 4.70 -15.79
CA PRO A 26 -5.08 3.56 -15.83
C PRO A 26 -5.79 3.37 -14.49
N HIS A 27 -7.08 3.04 -14.53
CA HIS A 27 -7.91 2.78 -13.36
C HIS A 27 -7.49 1.53 -12.57
N ALA A 28 -6.83 0.58 -13.22
CA ALA A 28 -6.25 -0.61 -12.61
C ALA A 28 -4.84 -0.84 -13.16
N GLN A 29 -3.89 -1.05 -12.26
CA GLN A 29 -2.49 -1.31 -12.60
C GLN A 29 -2.02 -2.54 -11.83
N LEU A 30 -1.37 -3.46 -12.53
CA LEU A 30 -0.81 -4.68 -11.96
C LEU A 30 0.72 -4.55 -11.92
N LEU A 31 1.28 -4.50 -10.72
CA LEU A 31 2.73 -4.56 -10.50
C LEU A 31 3.12 -5.99 -10.17
N VAL A 32 3.96 -6.60 -11.00
CA VAL A 32 4.45 -7.97 -10.82
C VAL A 32 5.94 -7.93 -10.52
N SER A 33 6.32 -8.56 -9.41
CA SER A 33 7.72 -8.62 -9.03
C SER A 33 8.03 -9.85 -8.17
N PRO A 34 9.30 -10.28 -8.08
CA PRO A 34 9.71 -11.35 -7.19
C PRO A 34 9.52 -10.97 -5.71
N LYS A 35 9.44 -11.97 -4.82
CA LYS A 35 9.44 -11.73 -3.36
C LYS A 35 10.70 -10.95 -2.94
N GLY A 36 10.58 -10.07 -1.95
CA GLY A 36 11.71 -9.26 -1.48
C GLY A 36 12.03 -8.03 -2.34
N SER A 37 11.18 -7.69 -3.31
CA SER A 37 11.40 -6.56 -4.22
C SER A 37 10.52 -5.35 -3.92
N GLY A 38 10.89 -4.20 -4.47
CA GLY A 38 10.26 -2.92 -4.15
C GLY A 38 8.88 -2.64 -4.77
N ALA A 39 8.07 -3.64 -5.12
CA ALA A 39 6.76 -3.37 -5.74
C ALA A 39 5.76 -2.72 -4.78
N LEU A 40 5.69 -3.18 -3.52
CA LEU A 40 4.84 -2.57 -2.49
C LEU A 40 5.24 -1.10 -2.21
N PRO A 41 6.52 -0.79 -1.92
CA PRO A 41 6.91 0.60 -1.67
C PRO A 41 6.75 1.46 -2.93
N LEU A 42 6.96 0.89 -4.14
CA LEU A 42 6.67 1.59 -5.40
C LEU A 42 5.19 1.92 -5.58
N ALA A 43 4.29 1.00 -5.26
CA ALA A 43 2.85 1.25 -5.30
C ALA A 43 2.45 2.38 -4.34
N ILE A 44 3.02 2.38 -3.14
CA ILE A 44 2.75 3.40 -2.12
C ILE A 44 3.28 4.78 -2.56
N ALA A 45 4.52 4.84 -3.03
CA ALA A 45 5.11 6.10 -3.53
C ALA A 45 4.35 6.63 -4.75
N TYR A 46 3.86 5.75 -5.62
CA TYR A 46 3.02 6.13 -6.74
C TYR A 46 1.66 6.69 -6.31
N ALA A 47 1.00 6.04 -5.34
CA ALA A 47 -0.24 6.56 -4.76
C ALA A 47 -0.03 7.94 -4.10
N GLN A 48 1.08 8.14 -3.39
CA GLN A 48 1.47 9.44 -2.82
C GLN A 48 1.68 10.48 -3.93
N TYR A 49 2.31 10.09 -5.04
CA TYR A 49 2.56 10.99 -6.16
C TYR A 49 1.25 11.51 -6.76
N ILE A 50 0.27 10.63 -6.96
CA ILE A 50 -1.05 10.97 -7.49
C ILE A 50 -1.87 11.81 -6.50
N LEU A 51 -2.06 11.30 -5.28
CA LEU A 51 -3.02 11.88 -4.32
C LEU A 51 -2.55 13.24 -3.78
N CYS A 52 -1.24 13.43 -3.61
CA CYS A 52 -0.69 14.71 -3.14
C CYS A 52 -0.36 15.69 -4.27
N GLN A 53 -0.67 15.34 -5.53
CA GLN A 53 -0.40 16.17 -6.71
C GLN A 53 1.08 16.59 -6.81
N ASN A 54 1.97 15.64 -6.53
CA ASN A 54 3.40 15.88 -6.63
C ASN A 54 3.80 16.04 -8.11
N THR A 55 4.82 16.86 -8.34
CA THR A 55 5.43 17.17 -9.65
C THR A 55 6.93 16.92 -9.64
N ASP A 56 7.55 17.04 -10.81
CA ASP A 56 9.01 16.97 -11.03
C ASP A 56 9.62 15.58 -10.73
N GLY A 57 8.80 14.53 -10.79
CA GLY A 57 9.23 13.15 -10.61
C GLY A 57 9.62 12.76 -9.20
N GLU A 58 9.36 13.63 -8.21
CA GLU A 58 9.70 13.41 -6.80
C GLU A 58 8.46 13.54 -5.90
N ASN A 59 8.48 12.87 -4.75
CA ASN A 59 7.36 12.88 -3.80
C ASN A 59 7.48 13.97 -2.71
N ILE A 60 8.21 15.06 -2.98
CA ILE A 60 8.51 16.12 -2.00
C ILE A 60 7.80 17.44 -2.28
N THR A 61 7.15 17.56 -3.45
CA THR A 61 6.45 18.76 -3.91
C THR A 61 4.97 18.70 -3.46
N GLY A 62 4.03 19.29 -4.21
CA GLY A 62 2.60 19.15 -3.94
C GLY A 62 2.12 19.64 -2.57
N ASP A 63 1.03 19.03 -2.07
CA ASP A 63 0.46 19.35 -0.76
C ASP A 63 1.28 18.71 0.39
N GLN A 64 1.94 19.55 1.18
CA GLN A 64 2.72 19.15 2.35
C GLN A 64 1.88 18.39 3.39
N SER A 65 0.62 18.79 3.63
CA SER A 65 -0.28 18.11 4.57
C SER A 65 -0.61 16.70 4.11
N CYS A 66 -0.83 16.54 2.80
CA CYS A 66 -1.02 15.23 2.18
C CYS A 66 0.24 14.35 2.34
N ASN A 67 1.41 14.86 1.98
CA ASN A 67 2.67 14.12 2.08
C ASN A 67 2.96 13.65 3.54
N LEU A 68 2.71 14.51 4.54
CA LEU A 68 2.83 14.14 5.96
C LEU A 68 1.89 13.00 6.39
N LYS A 69 0.69 12.90 5.79
CA LYS A 69 -0.24 11.79 6.06
C LYS A 69 0.26 10.48 5.44
N PHE A 70 0.91 10.56 4.28
CA PHE A 70 1.52 9.40 3.62
C PHE A 70 2.72 8.84 4.38
N ASP A 71 3.50 9.68 5.05
CA ASP A 71 4.59 9.21 5.92
C ASP A 71 4.10 8.29 7.04
N LYS A 72 2.84 8.47 7.46
CA LYS A 72 2.16 7.61 8.45
C LYS A 72 1.27 6.54 7.81
N LEU A 73 1.22 6.46 6.48
CA LEU A 73 0.32 5.57 5.73
C LEU A 73 -1.14 5.69 6.22
N ALA A 74 -1.56 6.92 6.49
CA ALA A 74 -2.83 7.26 7.11
C ALA A 74 -3.61 8.30 6.31
N HIS A 75 -3.37 8.36 4.99
CA HIS A 75 -4.14 9.22 4.10
C HIS A 75 -5.59 8.72 3.99
N PRO A 76 -6.61 9.59 4.12
CA PRO A 76 -8.01 9.17 4.09
C PRO A 76 -8.41 8.46 2.79
N ASP A 77 -7.91 8.95 1.65
CA ASP A 77 -8.20 8.38 0.32
C ASP A 77 -7.28 7.23 -0.08
N MET A 78 -6.47 6.73 0.86
CA MET A 78 -5.61 5.57 0.64
C MET A 78 -6.17 4.37 1.42
N HIS A 79 -6.51 3.32 0.70
CA HIS A 79 -7.05 2.11 1.28
C HIS A 79 -6.12 0.93 0.99
N PHE A 80 -5.90 0.11 2.01
CA PHE A 80 -5.11 -1.11 1.91
C PHE A 80 -6.03 -2.32 2.03
N VAL A 81 -5.84 -3.27 1.12
CA VAL A 81 -6.47 -4.58 1.14
C VAL A 81 -5.36 -5.61 1.10
N PHE A 82 -5.31 -6.49 2.10
CA PHE A 82 -4.28 -7.53 2.19
C PHE A 82 -4.84 -8.80 2.84
N PRO A 83 -4.23 -9.97 2.62
CA PRO A 83 -4.74 -11.22 3.18
C PRO A 83 -4.64 -11.24 4.71
N VAL A 84 -5.75 -11.56 5.36
CA VAL A 84 -5.87 -11.65 6.83
C VAL A 84 -6.56 -12.94 7.26
N ALA A 85 -6.39 -13.31 8.53
CA ALA A 85 -7.07 -14.44 9.14
C ALA A 85 -7.37 -14.16 10.61
N VAL A 86 -8.24 -14.96 11.22
CA VAL A 86 -8.52 -14.87 12.65
C VAL A 86 -7.27 -15.18 13.48
N ASN A 87 -6.99 -14.36 14.49
CA ASN A 87 -5.88 -14.53 15.43
C ASN A 87 -6.36 -14.34 16.87
N ALA A 88 -5.44 -14.12 17.81
CA ALA A 88 -5.80 -13.93 19.22
C ALA A 88 -6.65 -12.66 19.46
N ASN A 89 -6.42 -11.61 18.67
CA ASN A 89 -7.07 -10.30 18.80
C ASN A 89 -8.36 -10.22 17.98
N VAL A 90 -8.33 -10.74 16.75
CA VAL A 90 -9.45 -10.72 15.80
C VAL A 90 -10.03 -12.13 15.66
N LYS A 91 -11.21 -12.35 16.25
CA LYS A 91 -11.80 -13.71 16.36
C LYS A 91 -12.81 -14.06 15.26
N LYS A 92 -13.43 -13.07 14.60
CA LYS A 92 -14.46 -13.25 13.57
C LYS A 92 -14.36 -12.13 12.52
N HIS A 93 -14.82 -12.41 11.30
CA HIS A 93 -14.87 -11.47 10.17
C HIS A 93 -13.57 -10.65 10.02
N PRO A 94 -12.41 -11.31 9.85
CA PRO A 94 -11.15 -10.59 9.71
C PRO A 94 -11.16 -9.78 8.41
N VAL A 95 -10.97 -8.47 8.54
CA VAL A 95 -10.80 -7.51 7.43
C VAL A 95 -9.53 -6.70 7.64
N SER A 96 -8.91 -6.22 6.57
CA SER A 96 -7.61 -5.51 6.57
C SER A 96 -7.59 -4.36 7.59
N ASP A 97 -8.71 -3.66 7.74
CA ASP A 97 -8.86 -2.53 8.67
C ASP A 97 -8.53 -2.85 10.11
N LEU A 98 -8.89 -4.07 10.55
CA LEU A 98 -8.67 -4.51 11.93
C LEU A 98 -7.18 -4.73 12.23
N PHE A 99 -6.33 -4.71 11.20
CA PHE A 99 -4.88 -4.93 11.28
C PHE A 99 -4.08 -3.74 10.75
N LEU A 100 -4.70 -2.56 10.55
CA LEU A 100 -4.02 -1.41 9.95
C LEU A 100 -2.84 -0.91 10.78
N ASN A 101 -2.90 -1.01 12.10
CA ASN A 101 -1.78 -0.57 12.94
C ASN A 101 -0.57 -1.49 12.74
N GLU A 102 -0.79 -2.81 12.77
CA GLU A 102 0.21 -3.82 12.49
C GLU A 102 0.75 -3.70 11.07
N TRP A 103 -0.11 -3.38 10.10
CA TRP A 103 0.24 -3.16 8.70
C TRP A 103 1.16 -1.94 8.54
N ARG A 104 0.81 -0.79 9.14
CA ARG A 104 1.63 0.42 9.08
C ARG A 104 3.02 0.18 9.69
N ASP A 105 3.06 -0.50 10.83
CA ASP A 105 4.31 -0.90 11.46
C ASP A 105 5.12 -1.86 10.58
N PHE A 106 4.46 -2.86 9.98
CA PHE A 106 5.08 -3.83 9.08
C PHE A 106 5.74 -3.14 7.89
N VAL A 107 4.99 -2.30 7.18
CA VAL A 107 5.47 -1.60 5.99
C VAL A 107 6.61 -0.62 6.34
N LYS A 108 6.57 0.00 7.51
CA LYS A 108 7.62 0.92 7.97
C LYS A 108 8.92 0.18 8.33
N ILE A 109 8.82 -0.98 8.99
CA ILE A 109 9.98 -1.74 9.47
C ILE A 109 10.57 -2.62 8.35
N ASN A 110 9.70 -3.23 7.54
CA ASN A 110 10.07 -4.17 6.49
C ASN A 110 9.35 -3.85 5.17
N PRO A 111 9.70 -2.73 4.51
CA PRO A 111 9.04 -2.28 3.27
C PRO A 111 9.21 -3.27 2.10
N TYR A 112 10.23 -4.13 2.16
CA TYR A 112 10.50 -5.17 1.17
C TYR A 112 10.06 -6.56 1.64
N GLY A 113 9.32 -6.64 2.75
CA GLY A 113 8.86 -7.90 3.33
C GLY A 113 7.91 -8.65 2.42
N ASP A 114 7.89 -9.97 2.56
CA ASP A 114 6.97 -10.82 1.80
C ASP A 114 5.70 -11.18 2.61
N LEU A 115 4.83 -11.99 2.00
CA LEU A 115 3.58 -12.42 2.62
C LEU A 115 3.79 -13.27 3.87
N PHE A 116 4.89 -14.03 3.94
CA PHE A 116 5.21 -14.85 5.09
C PHE A 116 5.68 -13.97 6.26
N ASP A 117 6.50 -12.94 5.98
CA ASP A 117 6.87 -11.93 6.99
C ASP A 117 5.64 -11.23 7.57
N TRP A 118 4.65 -10.92 6.72
CA TRP A 118 3.37 -10.37 7.16
C TRP A 118 2.62 -11.34 8.09
N TYR A 119 2.50 -12.61 7.72
CA TYR A 119 1.82 -13.62 8.55
C TYR A 119 2.50 -13.82 9.90
N LYS A 120 3.83 -13.74 9.95
CA LYS A 120 4.60 -13.74 11.19
C LYS A 120 4.30 -12.53 12.06
N LYS A 121 4.20 -11.33 11.46
CA LYS A 121 3.86 -10.09 12.18
C LYS A 121 2.51 -10.17 12.90
N ILE A 122 1.50 -10.78 12.28
CA ILE A 122 0.14 -10.90 12.87
C ILE A 122 -0.13 -12.24 13.58
N GLY A 123 0.90 -13.09 13.74
CA GLY A 123 0.84 -14.34 14.50
C GLY A 123 -0.03 -15.42 13.87
N ILE A 124 -0.04 -15.52 12.53
CA ILE A 124 -0.83 -16.51 11.78
C ILE A 124 0.02 -17.46 10.93
N GLU A 125 1.29 -17.73 11.29
CA GLU A 125 2.23 -18.45 10.41
C GLU A 125 1.75 -19.85 9.99
N LYS A 126 0.87 -20.46 10.80
CA LYS A 126 0.26 -21.78 10.55
C LYS A 126 -1.10 -21.73 9.85
N LYS A 127 -1.60 -20.53 9.51
CA LYS A 127 -2.88 -20.32 8.84
C LYS A 127 -2.67 -19.67 7.49
N GLN A 128 -3.63 -19.88 6.60
CA GLN A 128 -3.67 -19.17 5.33
C GLN A 128 -4.50 -17.89 5.50
N GLY A 129 -3.89 -16.74 5.21
CA GLY A 129 -4.63 -15.48 5.10
C GLY A 129 -5.45 -15.46 3.82
N GLN A 130 -6.60 -14.79 3.87
CA GLN A 130 -7.50 -14.63 2.71
C GLN A 130 -8.05 -13.21 2.62
N ILE A 131 -8.48 -12.84 1.41
CA ILE A 131 -9.27 -11.64 1.14
C ILE A 131 -10.69 -12.15 0.91
N GLY A 132 -11.53 -12.07 1.95
CA GLY A 132 -12.87 -12.66 1.97
C GLY A 132 -13.96 -11.74 1.43
N VAL A 133 -15.21 -12.23 1.44
CA VAL A 133 -16.40 -11.45 1.03
C VAL A 133 -16.59 -10.22 1.94
N ASP A 134 -16.34 -10.36 3.24
CA ASP A 134 -16.42 -9.25 4.20
C ASP A 134 -15.46 -8.10 3.82
N GLU A 135 -14.27 -8.42 3.30
CA GLU A 135 -13.30 -7.44 2.83
C GLU A 135 -13.80 -6.71 1.57
N ALA A 136 -14.33 -7.48 0.61
CA ALA A 136 -14.89 -6.93 -0.61
C ALA A 136 -16.08 -6.00 -0.33
N GLU A 137 -16.96 -6.36 0.61
CA GLU A 137 -18.08 -5.51 1.00
C GLU A 137 -17.59 -4.23 1.70
N ASN A 138 -16.59 -4.35 2.59
CA ASN A 138 -16.03 -3.20 3.30
C ASN A 138 -15.38 -2.19 2.34
N ILE A 139 -14.55 -2.64 1.41
CA ILE A 139 -13.90 -1.72 0.46
C ILE A 139 -14.92 -1.01 -0.45
N VAL A 140 -15.97 -1.71 -0.90
CA VAL A 140 -17.04 -1.10 -1.70
C VAL A 140 -17.76 -0.02 -0.90
N ARG A 141 -18.09 -0.28 0.38
CA ARG A 141 -18.74 0.72 1.25
C ARG A 141 -17.89 1.97 1.43
N LYS A 142 -16.57 1.84 1.56
CA LYS A 142 -15.65 2.99 1.70
C LYS A 142 -15.57 3.85 0.45
N LEU A 143 -15.55 3.22 -0.73
CA LEU A 143 -15.44 3.94 -2.00
C LEU A 143 -16.74 4.66 -2.40
N LEU A 144 -17.86 4.38 -1.73
CA LEU A 144 -19.15 5.03 -1.94
C LEU A 144 -19.39 6.24 -1.02
N LEU A 145 -18.56 6.42 0.01
CA LEU A 145 -18.65 7.49 1.01
C LEU A 145 -17.77 8.68 0.61
#